data_AF-A0A934S653-F1
#
_entry.id   AF-A0A934S653-F1
#
_cell.length_a   1.000
_cell.length_b   1.000
_cell.length_c   1.000
_cell.angle_alpha   90.00
_cell.angle_beta   90.00
_cell.angle_gamma   90.00
#
_symmetry.space_group_name_H-M   'P 1'
#
loop_
_entity.id
_entity.type
_entity.pdbx_description
1 polymer ?
#
loop_
_entity_poly.entity_id
_entity_poly.type
_entity_poly.pdbx_seq_one_letter_code
_entity_poly.pdbx_strand_id
1 'polypeptide(L)'
;MIRLPEIEKLGEPQQQSFREAIEFVLATPLEYFTRWMASNDLFGDDVRLASVIEWGDGQVSIGITQPWYPGVPADLRDIEQYFIHEGWQLLHDPSGHTVFFNYAFGVMAIDAVSRNCYLADYGLQPFDVILREPDENLERFLRIYPA
;
A
#
# COMPACT_ATOMS: atom_id res chain seq x y z
N MET A 1 -54.19 -39.00 11.00
CA MET A 1 -53.20 -37.94 11.26
C MET A 1 -52.19 -38.03 10.12
N ILE A 2 -52.27 -37.13 9.15
CA ILE A 2 -51.45 -37.14 7.93
C ILE A 2 -50.21 -36.28 8.22
N ARG A 3 -49.01 -36.86 8.19
CA ARG A 3 -47.76 -36.10 8.14
C ARG A 3 -47.53 -35.71 6.68
N LEU A 4 -47.51 -34.41 6.42
CA LEU A 4 -46.94 -33.87 5.18
C LEU A 4 -45.43 -33.75 5.38
N PRO A 5 -44.60 -34.04 4.35
CA PRO A 5 -43.18 -33.77 4.42
C PRO A 5 -42.95 -32.27 4.49
N GLU A 6 -42.05 -31.84 5.38
CA GLU A 6 -41.48 -30.49 5.32
C GLU A 6 -40.74 -30.37 3.99
N ILE A 7 -41.24 -29.49 3.12
CA ILE A 7 -40.54 -29.11 1.90
C ILE A 7 -39.44 -28.14 2.33
N GLU A 8 -38.18 -28.57 2.25
CA GLU A 8 -37.05 -27.64 2.19
C GLU A 8 -37.33 -26.62 1.10
N LYS A 9 -37.49 -25.34 1.49
CA LYS A 9 -37.48 -24.25 0.52
C LYS A 9 -36.08 -24.23 -0.10
N LEU A 10 -36.01 -24.77 -1.31
CA LEU A 10 -34.84 -24.70 -2.18
C LEU A 10 -34.37 -23.25 -2.24
N GLY A 11 -33.14 -23.05 -1.78
CA GLY A 11 -32.27 -21.87 -1.87
C GLY A 11 -32.90 -20.59 -2.39
N GLU A 12 -33.06 -19.61 -1.50
CA GLU A 12 -32.90 -18.23 -1.91
C GLU A 12 -31.53 -18.11 -2.61
N PRO A 13 -31.44 -17.49 -3.80
CA PRO A 13 -30.15 -17.18 -4.38
C PRO A 13 -29.42 -16.31 -3.36
N GLN A 14 -28.33 -16.82 -2.77
CA GLN A 14 -27.39 -15.99 -2.04
C GLN A 14 -26.98 -14.90 -3.02
N GLN A 15 -27.49 -13.67 -2.81
CA GLN A 15 -26.95 -12.50 -3.48
C GLN A 15 -25.46 -12.51 -3.13
N GLN A 16 -24.62 -12.82 -4.11
CA GLN A 16 -23.19 -12.61 -3.99
C GLN A 16 -23.01 -11.12 -3.76
N SER A 17 -22.81 -10.76 -2.50
CA SER A 17 -22.43 -9.41 -2.11
C SER A 17 -21.00 -9.23 -2.56
N PHE A 18 -20.80 -8.58 -3.71
CA PHE A 18 -19.49 -8.12 -4.12
C PHE A 18 -19.08 -6.98 -3.18
N ARG A 19 -17.91 -7.11 -2.54
CA ARG A 19 -17.30 -6.04 -1.75
C ARG A 19 -16.10 -5.52 -2.51
N GLU A 20 -16.04 -4.20 -2.69
CA GLU A 20 -14.83 -3.51 -3.16
C GLU A 20 -13.86 -3.35 -1.98
N ALA A 21 -12.58 -3.62 -2.22
CA ALA A 21 -11.52 -3.57 -1.23
C ALA A 21 -10.17 -3.30 -1.91
N ILE A 22 -9.23 -2.73 -1.16
CA ILE A 22 -7.82 -2.70 -1.56
C ILE A 22 -7.21 -4.06 -1.20
N GLU A 23 -6.66 -4.73 -2.22
CA GLU A 23 -5.99 -6.02 -2.09
C GLU A 23 -4.50 -5.88 -2.38
N PHE A 24 -3.67 -6.51 -1.55
CA PHE A 24 -2.22 -6.55 -1.77
C PHE A 24 -1.84 -7.79 -2.58
N VAL A 25 -1.53 -7.56 -3.86
CA VAL A 25 -1.07 -8.59 -4.79
C VAL A 25 0.43 -8.47 -5.02
N LEU A 26 1.03 -9.52 -5.57
CA LEU A 26 2.44 -9.51 -5.96
C LEU A 26 2.69 -8.42 -6.99
N ALA A 27 3.67 -7.56 -6.71
CA ALA A 27 4.15 -6.56 -7.65
C ALA A 27 5.13 -7.18 -8.65
N THR A 28 5.05 -6.70 -9.89
CA THR A 28 6.06 -6.95 -10.92
C THR A 28 7.37 -6.23 -10.58
N PRO A 29 8.52 -6.66 -11.14
CA PRO A 29 9.78 -5.93 -10.95
C PRO A 29 9.71 -4.46 -11.37
N LEU A 30 8.97 -4.16 -12.44
CA LEU A 30 8.78 -2.78 -12.91
C LEU A 30 8.02 -1.94 -11.89
N GLU A 31 6.99 -2.49 -11.25
CA GLU A 31 6.27 -1.80 -10.18
C GLU A 31 7.15 -1.53 -8.96
N TYR A 32 8.05 -2.44 -8.60
CA TYR A 32 9.05 -2.17 -7.55
C TYR A 32 10.00 -1.02 -7.94
N PHE A 33 10.45 -0.97 -9.20
CA PHE A 33 11.27 0.15 -9.67
C PHE A 33 10.54 1.48 -9.59
N THR A 34 9.26 1.52 -10.00
CA THR A 34 8.43 2.72 -9.86
C THR A 34 8.30 3.16 -8.41
N ARG A 35 8.11 2.21 -7.48
CA ARG A 35 8.05 2.51 -6.04
C ARG A 35 9.36 3.11 -5.54
N TRP A 36 10.52 2.55 -5.89
CA TRP A 36 11.80 3.09 -5.44
C TRP A 36 12.12 4.47 -6.04
N MET A 37 11.73 4.72 -7.29
CA MET A 37 11.84 6.07 -7.85
C MET A 37 10.98 7.07 -7.07
N ALA A 38 9.72 6.72 -6.79
CA ALA A 38 8.84 7.56 -5.99
C ALA A 38 9.37 7.76 -4.55
N SER A 39 9.93 6.73 -3.93
CA SER A 39 10.58 6.84 -2.61
C SER A 39 11.77 7.80 -2.63
N ASN A 40 12.59 7.76 -3.67
CA ASN A 40 13.70 8.70 -3.82
C ASN A 40 13.19 10.14 -3.97
N ASP A 41 12.14 10.36 -4.77
CA ASP A 41 11.60 11.69 -5.04
C ASP A 41 10.87 12.28 -3.82
N LEU A 42 10.12 11.44 -3.09
CA LEU A 42 9.25 11.89 -1.99
C LEU A 42 9.91 11.83 -0.61
N PHE A 43 10.78 10.85 -0.37
CA PHE A 43 11.41 10.61 0.93
C PHE A 43 12.93 10.78 0.92
N GLY A 44 13.55 10.88 -0.25
CA GLY A 44 15.00 11.04 -0.35
C GLY A 44 15.79 9.77 -0.04
N ASP A 45 15.18 8.59 -0.23
CA ASP A 45 15.77 7.30 0.15
C ASP A 45 17.08 6.95 -0.60
N ASP A 46 17.44 7.62 -1.71
CA ASP A 46 18.66 7.36 -2.50
C ASP A 46 18.88 5.87 -2.85
N VAL A 47 17.79 5.14 -3.14
CA VAL A 47 17.83 3.78 -3.66
C VAL A 47 18.43 3.77 -5.06
N ARG A 48 19.40 2.91 -5.32
CA ARG A 48 20.08 2.82 -6.63
C ARG A 48 20.15 1.39 -7.13
N LEU A 49 20.04 1.22 -8.45
CA LEU A 49 20.31 -0.05 -9.10
C LEU A 49 21.81 -0.35 -9.03
N ALA A 50 22.18 -1.45 -8.38
CA ALA A 50 23.56 -1.86 -8.21
C ALA A 50 23.97 -2.90 -9.26
N SER A 51 23.09 -3.84 -9.58
CA SER A 51 23.37 -4.91 -10.53
C SER A 51 22.11 -5.51 -11.14
N VAL A 52 22.27 -6.08 -12.34
CA VAL A 52 21.31 -6.98 -12.98
C VAL A 52 22.11 -8.22 -13.41
N ILE A 53 21.67 -9.39 -12.96
CA ILE A 53 22.35 -10.66 -13.18
C ILE A 53 21.36 -11.58 -13.89
N GLU A 54 21.72 -12.05 -15.08
CA GLU A 54 21.03 -13.13 -15.77
C GLU A 54 21.75 -14.45 -15.49
N TRP A 55 21.02 -15.43 -14.97
CA TRP A 55 21.53 -16.75 -14.64
C TRP A 55 21.46 -17.68 -15.86
N GLY A 56 22.19 -18.80 -15.81
CA GLY A 56 22.27 -19.74 -16.94
C GLY A 56 20.95 -20.42 -17.31
N ASP A 57 19.92 -20.32 -16.47
CA ASP A 57 18.56 -20.82 -16.71
C ASP A 57 17.59 -19.72 -17.17
N GLY A 58 18.09 -18.49 -17.42
CA GLY A 58 17.30 -17.35 -17.84
C GLY A 58 16.59 -16.60 -16.71
N GLN A 59 16.78 -16.99 -15.44
CA GLN A 59 16.30 -16.18 -14.32
C GLN A 59 17.09 -14.87 -14.23
N VAL A 60 16.41 -13.81 -13.77
CA VAL A 60 17.04 -12.49 -13.57
C VAL A 60 16.99 -12.13 -12.09
N SER A 61 18.14 -11.74 -11.53
CA SER A 61 18.24 -11.13 -10.21
C SER A 61 18.65 -9.67 -10.32
N ILE A 62 18.02 -8.84 -9.50
CA ILE A 62 18.28 -7.41 -9.44
C ILE A 62 18.85 -7.08 -8.06
N GLY A 63 20.03 -6.46 -8.03
CA GLY A 63 20.63 -5.92 -6.82
C GLY A 63 20.41 -4.42 -6.74
N ILE A 64 20.06 -3.93 -5.57
CA ILE A 64 19.96 -2.49 -5.27
C ILE A 64 20.83 -2.13 -4.07
N THR A 65 21.19 -0.85 -3.97
CA THR A 65 21.62 -0.25 -2.71
C THR A 65 20.46 0.49 -2.07
N GLN A 66 20.38 0.42 -0.75
CA GLN A 66 19.44 1.18 0.07
C GLN A 66 20.21 1.84 1.21
N PRO A 67 19.72 2.96 1.75
CA PRO A 67 20.31 3.59 2.89
C PRO A 67 20.12 2.69 4.10
N TRP A 68 20.96 2.89 5.10
CA TRP A 68 20.75 2.27 6.38
C TRP A 68 19.66 3.06 7.13
N TYR A 69 18.73 2.33 7.75
CA TYR A 69 17.64 2.90 8.57
C TYR A 69 17.96 2.69 10.06
N PRO A 70 18.82 3.53 10.67
CA PRO A 70 19.11 3.46 12.09
C PRO A 70 17.89 3.94 12.87
N GLY A 71 17.26 3.06 13.64
CA GLY A 71 16.13 3.48 14.44
C GLY A 71 15.40 2.32 15.08
N VAL A 72 14.26 2.64 15.67
CA VAL A 72 13.30 1.66 16.16
C VAL A 72 12.02 1.73 15.32
N PRO A 73 11.28 0.62 15.17
CA PRO A 73 9.95 0.65 14.57
C PRO A 73 9.09 1.77 15.20
N ALA A 74 8.55 2.66 14.37
CA ALA A 74 7.67 3.74 14.81
C ALA A 74 6.30 3.18 15.20
N ASP A 75 5.64 3.79 16.18
CA ASP A 75 4.25 3.44 16.47
C ASP A 75 3.30 4.05 15.43
N LEU A 76 2.06 3.57 15.36
CA LEU A 76 1.09 4.03 14.36
C LEU A 76 0.74 5.52 14.53
N ARG A 77 0.80 6.04 15.75
CA ARG A 77 0.49 7.44 16.03
C ARG A 77 1.60 8.34 15.50
N ASP A 78 2.86 7.97 15.71
CA ASP A 78 4.02 8.71 15.21
C ASP A 78 4.04 8.71 13.68
N ILE A 79 3.70 7.58 13.05
CA ILE A 79 3.56 7.47 11.59
C ILE A 79 2.48 8.43 11.10
N GLU A 80 1.27 8.38 11.66
CA GLU A 80 0.17 9.26 11.24
C GLU A 80 0.53 10.73 11.43
N GLN A 81 1.12 11.09 12.57
CA GLN A 81 1.54 12.47 12.85
C GLN A 81 2.60 12.96 11.87
N TYR A 82 3.57 12.11 11.52
CA TYR A 82 4.59 12.43 10.52
C TYR A 82 3.95 12.72 9.15
N PHE A 83 3.14 11.79 8.63
CA PHE A 83 2.52 11.96 7.32
C PHE A 83 1.63 13.22 7.27
N ILE A 84 0.83 13.47 8.32
CA ILE A 84 0.01 14.69 8.41
C ILE A 84 0.87 15.96 8.45
N HIS A 85 1.97 15.95 9.22
CA HIS A 85 2.89 17.08 9.30
C HIS A 85 3.54 17.40 7.96
N GLU A 86 3.91 16.38 7.20
CA GLU A 86 4.48 16.47 5.85
C GLU A 86 3.43 16.76 4.75
N GLY A 87 2.21 17.16 5.14
CA GLY A 87 1.17 17.60 4.22
C GLY A 87 0.38 16.47 3.54
N TRP A 88 0.47 15.24 4.04
CA TRP A 88 -0.35 14.14 3.58
C TRP A 88 -1.70 14.12 4.30
N GLN A 89 -2.74 13.67 3.62
CA GLN A 89 -4.05 13.47 4.20
C GLN A 89 -4.32 11.99 4.42
N LEU A 90 -4.71 11.62 5.64
CA LEU A 90 -5.23 10.28 5.91
C LEU A 90 -6.59 10.09 5.21
N LEU A 91 -6.69 9.05 4.40
CA LEU A 91 -7.92 8.65 3.71
C LEU A 91 -8.66 7.58 4.49
N HIS A 92 -9.98 7.60 4.39
CA HIS A 92 -10.82 6.54 4.94
C HIS A 92 -10.92 5.40 3.93
N ASP A 93 -10.21 4.30 4.18
CA ASP A 93 -10.34 3.06 3.42
C ASP A 93 -11.39 2.11 4.07
N PRO A 94 -12.50 1.80 3.37
CA PRO A 94 -13.48 0.82 3.84
C PRO A 94 -12.93 -0.61 4.01
N SER A 95 -11.77 -0.96 3.44
CA SER A 95 -11.10 -2.25 3.70
C SER A 95 -10.26 -2.26 4.97
N GLY A 96 -9.98 -1.11 5.58
CA GLY A 96 -9.29 -1.01 6.87
C GLY A 96 -7.78 -0.82 6.78
N HIS A 97 -7.23 -0.52 5.59
CA HIS A 97 -5.82 -0.18 5.44
C HIS A 97 -5.57 1.28 5.83
N THR A 98 -4.36 1.57 6.31
CA THR A 98 -3.91 2.95 6.45
C THR A 98 -3.43 3.45 5.10
N VAL A 99 -4.12 4.48 4.58
CA VAL A 99 -3.83 5.09 3.28
C VAL A 99 -3.68 6.58 3.46
N PHE A 100 -2.53 7.11 3.09
CA PHE A 100 -2.28 8.56 3.03
C PHE A 100 -2.27 9.01 1.57
N PHE A 101 -2.70 10.25 1.32
CA PHE A 101 -2.64 10.86 -0.01
C PHE A 101 -2.00 12.24 0.04
N ASN A 102 -1.08 12.50 -0.88
CA ASN A 102 -0.47 13.80 -1.06
C ASN A 102 -1.03 14.46 -2.32
N TYR A 103 -1.86 15.50 -2.15
CA TYR A 103 -2.48 16.22 -3.26
C TYR A 103 -1.48 17.00 -4.12
N ALA A 104 -0.34 17.42 -3.57
CA ALA A 104 0.65 18.17 -4.34
C ALA A 104 1.34 17.28 -5.39
N PHE A 105 1.48 15.99 -5.09
CA PHE A 105 2.13 15.01 -5.97
C PHE A 105 1.16 14.04 -6.64
N GLY A 106 -0.10 13.97 -6.22
CA GLY A 106 -1.06 13.01 -6.75
C GLY A 106 -0.74 11.54 -6.38
N VAL A 107 0.02 11.33 -5.30
CA VAL A 107 0.53 10.01 -4.90
C VAL A 107 -0.09 9.57 -3.57
N MET A 108 -0.43 8.29 -3.47
CA MET A 108 -0.76 7.64 -2.20
C MET A 108 0.44 6.95 -1.58
N ALA A 109 0.45 6.92 -0.25
CA ALA A 109 1.29 6.06 0.57
C ALA A 109 0.41 5.02 1.28
N ILE A 110 0.63 3.75 0.94
CA ILE A 110 -0.10 2.59 1.49
C ILE A 110 0.90 1.68 2.20
N ASP A 111 0.43 0.90 3.18
CA ASP A 111 1.27 0.02 4.00
C ASP A 111 2.35 0.78 4.81
N ALA A 112 2.04 2.02 5.18
CA ALA A 112 2.79 2.81 6.16
C ALA A 112 2.48 2.30 7.58
N VAL A 113 3.08 1.17 7.93
CA VAL A 113 2.92 0.49 9.22
C VAL A 113 4.26 0.38 9.96
N SER A 114 4.23 0.05 11.24
CA SER A 114 5.42 0.03 12.11
C SER A 114 6.61 -0.76 11.58
N ARG A 115 6.40 -1.85 10.81
CA ARG A 115 7.51 -2.62 10.22
C ARG A 115 8.23 -1.90 9.07
N ASN A 116 7.58 -0.92 8.44
CA ASN A 116 8.04 -0.20 7.24
C ASN A 116 8.43 1.26 7.54
N CYS A 117 8.33 1.69 8.79
CA CYS A 117 8.61 3.06 9.23
C CYS A 117 9.46 3.02 10.50
N TYR A 118 10.68 3.57 10.43
CA TYR A 118 11.61 3.61 11.56
C TYR A 118 11.73 5.04 12.07
N LEU A 119 11.71 5.22 13.39
CA LEU A 119 11.97 6.50 14.02
C LEU A 119 13.45 6.58 14.42
N ALA A 120 14.15 7.54 13.83
CA ALA A 120 15.53 7.89 14.11
C ALA A 120 15.61 9.24 14.84
N ASP A 121 16.80 9.62 15.31
CA ASP A 121 17.03 10.92 15.98
C ASP A 121 16.71 12.13 15.07
N TYR A 122 16.77 11.93 13.75
CA TYR A 122 16.50 12.96 12.74
C TYR A 122 15.11 12.85 12.10
N GLY A 123 14.23 12.00 12.63
CA GLY A 123 12.84 11.88 12.19
C GLY A 123 12.45 10.48 11.71
N LEU A 124 11.25 10.38 11.16
CA LEU A 124 10.68 9.14 10.67
C LEU A 124 11.21 8.83 9.27
N GLN A 125 11.57 7.56 9.05
CA GLN A 125 12.09 7.04 7.78
C GLN A 125 11.17 5.92 7.28
N PRO A 126 10.31 6.21 6.28
CA PRO A 126 9.60 5.18 5.52
C PRO A 126 10.56 4.52 4.51
N PHE A 127 10.50 3.20 4.31
CA PHE A 127 11.43 2.53 3.37
C PHE A 127 10.87 1.38 2.53
N ASP A 128 9.66 0.92 2.84
CA ASP A 128 8.92 -0.08 2.04
C ASP A 128 7.43 0.27 1.99
N VAL A 129 7.16 1.57 1.88
CA VAL A 129 5.80 2.09 1.71
C VAL A 129 5.41 1.95 0.23
N ILE A 130 4.20 1.48 -0.03
CA ILE A 130 3.67 1.38 -1.38
C ILE A 130 3.26 2.77 -1.84
N LEU A 131 4.12 3.36 -2.68
CA LEU A 131 3.86 4.63 -3.34
C LEU A 131 3.25 4.42 -4.72
N ARG A 132 2.08 5.02 -4.96
CA ARG A 132 1.34 4.83 -6.22
C ARG A 132 0.41 5.99 -6.52
N GLU A 133 0.32 6.36 -7.78
CA GLU A 133 -0.76 7.20 -8.31
C GLU A 133 -2.06 6.40 -8.38
N PRO A 134 -3.17 6.89 -7.81
CA PRO A 134 -4.46 6.22 -7.90
C PRO A 134 -4.97 6.24 -9.35
N ASP A 135 -5.63 5.16 -9.77
CA ASP A 135 -6.45 5.19 -10.98
C ASP A 135 -7.86 5.69 -10.68
N GLU A 136 -8.67 5.92 -11.72
CA GLU A 136 -10.05 6.43 -11.58
C GLU A 136 -10.93 5.57 -10.66
N ASN A 137 -10.68 4.25 -10.59
CA ASN A 137 -11.46 3.37 -9.73
C ASN A 137 -11.06 3.58 -8.27
N LEU A 138 -9.77 3.67 -7.99
CA LEU A 138 -9.27 3.89 -6.65
C LEU A 138 -9.61 5.30 -6.13
N GLU A 139 -9.55 6.30 -6.98
CA GLU A 139 -10.00 7.67 -6.68
C GLU A 139 -11.46 7.70 -6.23
N ARG A 140 -12.34 6.99 -6.97
CA ARG A 140 -13.76 6.89 -6.65
C ARG A 140 -14.01 6.10 -5.37
N PHE A 141 -13.32 4.97 -5.22
CA PHE A 141 -13.46 4.09 -4.06
C PHE A 141 -13.06 4.81 -2.76
N LEU A 142 -11.92 5.50 -2.78
CA LEU A 142 -11.39 6.25 -1.63
C LEU A 142 -11.96 7.67 -1.50
N ARG A 143 -12.74 8.14 -2.48
CA ARG A 143 -13.33 9.50 -2.53
C ARG A 143 -12.26 10.58 -2.37
N ILE A 144 -11.15 10.44 -3.10
CA ILE A 144 -9.97 11.31 -2.97
C ILE A 144 -10.34 12.76 -3.30
N TYR A 145 -11.05 12.98 -4.40
CA TYR A 145 -11.52 14.31 -4.77
C TYR A 145 -12.98 14.49 -4.38
N PRO A 146 -13.34 15.56 -3.64
CA PRO A 146 -14.74 15.88 -3.40
C PRO A 146 -15.43 16.20 -4.73
N ALA A 147 -16.60 15.60 -4.95
CA ALA A 147 -17.46 15.84 -6.11
C ALA A 147 -18.08 17.24 -6.11
#